data_AF-A0A0M7I2W7-F1
#
_entry.id   AF-A0A0M7I2W7-F1
#
_cell.length_a   1.000
_cell.length_b   1.000
_cell.length_c   1.000
_cell.angle_alpha   90.00
_cell.angle_beta   90.00
_cell.angle_gamma   90.00
#
_symmetry.space_group_name_H-M   'P 1'
#
loop_
_entity.id
_entity.type
_entity.pdbx_description
1 polymer ?
#
loop_
_entity_poly.entity_id
_entity_poly.type
_entity_poly.pdbx_seq_one_letter_code
_entity_poly.pdbx_strand_id
1 'polypeptide(L)'
;MTDGNDKTGAQDALSPAQIVDAFERLGWKNNDPMGQVLRLRRDDPAALGELVTRFLDRGLKHATFIDAALDLMDDVTYAATLRQAWQRALREPVTEGLAEVLDSAALQWPQLFAGHWPALLAAAEAGAGGPRFNTDQAWRALDAETARAWLAQLPPTIEADSPDQLRARALLHSRQPQTVSRAWRLGFGGGVDPDAIYWLMEVGYADDDGQARALHGEQPLHIRFDAAQRQQMAASQPAWRREIQRLHPTWGWPAPDAESPMATVTAGRMGGALAAACGLCHGPLHRLMTLPRPDVAGIDCATPLTLATCLSCQGWEQDGPILFFRHDGDGAPQAHPSQRQAEPVTPEFPAEPLREADVTLFQAPARWAWQDWGDSNGRQNLSRVGGPPSWVQSAGYPACPDCDQRMSFAMQLDSDLPQADGGDWMWGSGGCNYSFWCGHCRVSAHLWQCT
;
A
#
# COMPACT_ATOMS: atom_id res chain seq x y z
N MET A 1 34.23 34.39 -34.48
CA MET A 1 34.94 34.20 -33.20
C MET A 1 33.94 33.60 -32.23
N THR A 2 34.11 32.31 -31.96
CA THR A 2 33.62 31.51 -30.82
C THR A 2 32.14 31.73 -30.42
N ASP A 3 31.15 30.97 -30.89
CA ASP A 3 30.92 29.52 -30.73
C ASP A 3 31.78 28.81 -29.67
N GLY A 4 31.18 28.59 -28.49
CA GLY A 4 31.77 27.83 -27.39
C GLY A 4 30.73 27.40 -26.35
N ASN A 5 30.59 26.07 -26.22
CA ASN A 5 30.02 25.28 -25.12
C ASN A 5 28.50 25.38 -24.82
N ASP A 6 27.80 24.28 -24.52
CA ASP A 6 28.27 23.00 -24.00
C ASP A 6 27.39 21.83 -24.48
N LYS A 7 28.04 20.81 -25.05
CA LYS A 7 27.51 19.46 -25.15
C LYS A 7 27.61 18.86 -23.74
N THR A 8 26.49 18.68 -23.05
CA THR A 8 26.42 17.78 -21.90
C THR A 8 26.65 16.35 -22.38
N GLY A 9 27.92 15.93 -22.38
CA GLY A 9 28.26 14.52 -22.51
C GLY A 9 27.57 13.76 -21.38
N ALA A 10 26.79 12.73 -21.72
CA ALA A 10 26.29 11.79 -20.73
C ALA A 10 27.50 11.19 -20.01
N GLN A 11 27.73 11.58 -18.76
CA GLN A 11 28.72 10.92 -17.92
C GLN A 11 28.19 9.52 -17.61
N ASP A 12 29.01 8.51 -17.85
CA ASP A 12 28.70 7.12 -17.51
C ASP A 12 28.32 7.00 -16.02
N ALA A 13 27.45 6.04 -15.71
CA ALA A 13 27.09 5.73 -14.33
C ALA A 13 28.36 5.46 -13.50
N LEU A 14 28.45 6.05 -12.31
CA LEU A 14 29.48 5.65 -11.35
C LEU A 14 29.26 4.19 -10.96
N SER A 15 30.36 3.44 -10.77
CA SER A 15 30.26 2.10 -10.21
C SER A 15 29.65 2.12 -8.79
N PRO A 16 29.03 1.02 -8.32
CA PRO A 16 28.50 0.91 -6.96
C PRO A 16 29.48 1.37 -5.87
N ALA A 17 30.76 1.01 -5.98
CA ALA A 17 31.79 1.43 -5.04
C ALA A 17 32.01 2.96 -5.05
N GLN A 18 32.09 3.57 -6.24
CA GLN A 18 32.26 5.01 -6.38
C GLN A 18 31.06 5.79 -5.84
N ILE A 19 29.83 5.27 -6.00
CA ILE A 19 28.62 5.89 -5.46
C ILE A 19 28.67 5.90 -3.93
N VAL A 20 28.98 4.76 -3.31
CA VAL A 20 29.07 4.63 -1.85
C VAL A 20 30.18 5.50 -1.29
N ASP A 21 31.38 5.45 -1.87
CA ASP A 21 32.52 6.27 -1.43
C ASP A 21 32.23 7.78 -1.58
N ALA A 22 31.53 8.19 -2.65
CA ALA A 22 31.12 9.58 -2.83
C ALA A 22 30.07 10.01 -1.80
N PHE A 23 29.08 9.16 -1.51
CA PHE A 23 28.05 9.43 -0.52
C PHE A 23 28.58 9.49 0.90
N GLU A 24 29.48 8.58 1.28
CA GLU A 24 30.14 8.63 2.59
C GLU A 24 30.91 9.94 2.80
N ARG A 25 31.61 10.41 1.76
CA ARG A 25 32.40 11.66 1.83
C ARG A 25 31.56 12.93 1.76
N LEU A 26 30.53 12.96 0.93
CA LEU A 26 29.82 14.19 0.54
C LEU A 26 28.38 14.27 1.07
N GLY A 27 27.82 13.15 1.51
CA GLY A 27 26.38 13.00 1.77
C GLY A 27 25.57 13.40 0.52
N TRP A 28 24.53 14.21 0.74
CA TRP A 28 23.70 14.79 -0.33
C TRP A 28 24.27 16.11 -0.89
N LYS A 29 25.25 16.72 -0.23
CA LYS A 29 25.74 18.05 -0.62
C LYS A 29 26.72 17.92 -1.78
N ASN A 30 26.43 18.59 -2.89
CA ASN A 30 27.24 18.50 -4.12
C ASN A 30 27.42 17.05 -4.62
N ASN A 31 26.41 16.21 -4.40
CA ASN A 31 26.38 14.81 -4.80
C ASN A 31 24.97 14.48 -5.30
N ASP A 32 24.86 13.46 -6.14
CA ASP A 32 23.60 13.02 -6.75
C ASP A 32 23.47 11.49 -6.69
N PRO A 33 23.41 10.89 -5.49
CA PRO A 33 23.32 9.43 -5.38
C PRO A 33 22.01 8.90 -5.98
N MET A 34 20.92 9.68 -5.91
CA MET A 34 19.64 9.32 -6.54
C MET A 34 19.77 9.22 -8.06
N GLY A 35 20.32 10.23 -8.73
CA GLY A 35 20.53 10.16 -10.17
C GLY A 35 21.51 9.05 -10.58
N GLN A 36 22.50 8.70 -9.73
CA GLN A 36 23.36 7.54 -9.98
C GLN A 36 22.59 6.22 -9.90
N VAL A 37 21.69 6.04 -8.93
CA VAL A 37 20.79 4.86 -8.88
C VAL A 37 19.95 4.76 -10.14
N LEU A 38 19.39 5.88 -10.62
CA LEU A 38 18.58 5.90 -11.84
C LEU A 38 19.40 5.64 -13.11
N ARG A 39 20.68 6.02 -13.13
CA ARG A 39 21.62 5.63 -14.19
C ARG A 39 21.95 4.14 -14.12
N LEU A 40 22.34 3.62 -12.95
CA LEU A 40 22.57 2.18 -12.76
C LEU A 40 21.35 1.36 -13.18
N ARG A 41 20.14 1.75 -12.79
CA ARG A 41 18.91 1.04 -13.19
C ARG A 41 18.73 0.97 -14.71
N ARG A 42 19.23 1.95 -15.47
CA ARG A 42 19.15 1.95 -16.94
C ARG A 42 20.28 1.15 -17.57
N ASP A 43 21.49 1.32 -17.07
CA ASP A 43 22.72 0.88 -17.76
C ASP A 43 23.18 -0.51 -17.29
N ASP A 44 23.01 -0.81 -16.01
CA ASP A 44 23.35 -2.09 -15.37
C ASP A 44 22.42 -2.38 -14.17
N PRO A 45 21.20 -2.89 -14.40
CA PRO A 45 20.22 -3.10 -13.34
C PRO A 45 20.69 -4.05 -12.22
N ALA A 46 21.56 -5.03 -12.56
CA ALA A 46 22.07 -5.99 -11.60
C ALA A 46 23.04 -5.35 -10.58
N ALA A 47 23.73 -4.27 -10.96
CA ALA A 47 24.63 -3.51 -10.09
C ALA A 47 23.92 -2.82 -8.92
N LEU A 48 22.59 -2.67 -8.96
CA LEU A 48 21.82 -2.17 -7.81
C LEU A 48 21.99 -3.08 -6.59
N GLY A 49 22.05 -4.39 -6.78
CA GLY A 49 22.27 -5.34 -5.68
C GLY A 49 23.64 -5.16 -5.03
N GLU A 50 24.68 -4.94 -5.84
CA GLU A 50 26.03 -4.64 -5.36
C GLU A 50 26.08 -3.30 -4.61
N LEU A 51 25.36 -2.28 -5.10
CA LEU A 51 25.26 -0.99 -4.43
C LEU A 51 24.74 -1.13 -2.99
N VAL A 52 23.65 -1.88 -2.81
CA VAL A 52 23.07 -2.11 -1.48
C VAL A 52 24.03 -2.92 -0.61
N THR A 53 24.62 -4.00 -1.11
CA THR A 53 25.59 -4.79 -0.32
C THR A 53 26.77 -3.95 0.14
N ARG A 54 27.37 -3.13 -0.75
CA ARG A 54 28.49 -2.24 -0.38
C ARG A 54 28.09 -1.16 0.62
N PHE A 55 26.88 -0.62 0.49
CA PHE A 55 26.35 0.35 1.45
C PHE A 55 26.26 -0.26 2.86
N LEU A 56 25.80 -1.51 2.95
CA LEU A 56 25.76 -2.26 4.22
C LEU A 56 27.16 -2.57 4.75
N ASP A 57 28.12 -2.93 3.89
CA ASP A 57 29.52 -3.19 4.27
C ASP A 57 30.20 -1.98 4.91
N ARG A 58 29.82 -0.78 4.50
CA ARG A 58 30.31 0.47 5.09
C ARG A 58 29.62 0.84 6.41
N GLY A 59 28.53 0.17 6.78
CA GLY A 59 27.77 0.47 8.00
C GLY A 59 27.12 1.86 7.96
N LEU A 60 26.76 2.34 6.77
CA LEU A 60 26.13 3.64 6.60
C LEU A 60 24.69 3.64 7.15
N LYS A 61 24.26 4.81 7.63
CA LYS A 61 22.87 5.05 8.04
C LYS A 61 21.96 5.17 6.82
N HIS A 62 20.67 4.96 7.03
CA HIS A 62 19.59 5.13 6.06
C HIS A 62 19.83 6.23 5.02
N ALA A 63 19.52 5.92 3.77
CA ALA A 63 19.46 6.91 2.70
C ALA A 63 18.40 6.54 1.66
N THR A 64 17.56 7.51 1.30
CA THR A 64 16.41 7.30 0.39
C THR A 64 16.77 6.80 -1.01
N PHE A 65 18.03 6.92 -1.45
CA PHE A 65 18.47 6.32 -2.72
C PHE A 65 18.65 4.80 -2.62
N ILE A 66 18.86 4.25 -1.42
CA ILE A 66 18.89 2.81 -1.17
C ILE A 66 17.47 2.24 -1.25
N ASP A 67 16.45 2.93 -0.73
CA ASP A 67 15.05 2.52 -0.92
C ASP A 67 14.69 2.51 -2.39
N ALA A 68 15.11 3.53 -3.15
CA ALA A 68 14.92 3.57 -4.59
C ALA A 68 15.66 2.42 -5.30
N ALA A 69 16.87 2.05 -4.84
CA ALA A 69 17.59 0.90 -5.40
C ALA A 69 16.83 -0.41 -5.15
N LEU A 70 16.37 -0.64 -3.92
CA LEU A 70 15.54 -1.81 -3.55
C LEU A 70 14.26 -1.87 -4.39
N ASP A 71 13.55 -0.75 -4.51
CA ASP A 71 12.31 -0.66 -5.26
C ASP A 71 12.51 -0.96 -6.76
N LEU A 72 13.65 -0.55 -7.33
CA LEU A 72 13.93 -0.65 -8.76
C LEU A 72 14.66 -1.95 -9.18
N MET A 73 15.13 -2.77 -8.24
CA MET A 73 15.71 -4.09 -8.54
C MET A 73 14.69 -5.03 -9.19
N ASP A 74 15.14 -5.89 -10.10
CA ASP A 74 14.37 -7.07 -10.48
C ASP A 74 14.28 -8.10 -9.34
N ASP A 75 13.33 -9.02 -9.43
CA ASP A 75 13.06 -9.98 -8.35
C ASP A 75 14.24 -10.92 -8.07
N VAL A 76 15.06 -11.22 -9.08
CA VAL A 76 16.23 -12.10 -8.93
C VAL A 76 17.33 -11.41 -8.12
N THR A 77 17.66 -10.18 -8.49
CA THR A 77 18.66 -9.34 -7.82
C THR A 77 18.20 -9.01 -6.41
N TYR A 78 16.95 -8.59 -6.25
CA TYR A 78 16.34 -8.29 -4.95
C TYR A 78 16.43 -9.50 -4.00
N ALA A 79 16.01 -10.68 -4.46
CA ALA A 79 16.08 -11.90 -3.66
C ALA A 79 17.52 -12.30 -3.30
N ALA A 80 18.49 -12.09 -4.19
CA ALA A 80 19.89 -12.39 -3.91
C ALA A 80 20.47 -11.44 -2.85
N THR A 81 20.23 -10.13 -2.99
CA THR A 81 20.66 -9.11 -2.02
C THR A 81 20.06 -9.34 -0.64
N LEU A 82 18.76 -9.61 -0.56
CA LEU A 82 18.09 -9.86 0.72
C LEU A 82 18.57 -11.12 1.43
N ARG A 83 18.87 -12.20 0.70
CA ARG A 83 19.48 -13.40 1.30
C ARG A 83 20.85 -13.08 1.92
N GLN A 84 21.67 -12.26 1.26
CA GLN A 84 22.95 -11.85 1.83
C GLN A 84 22.76 -10.99 3.08
N ALA A 85 21.83 -10.02 3.04
CA ALA A 85 21.48 -9.20 4.19
C ALA A 85 21.03 -10.06 5.39
N TRP A 86 20.13 -11.02 5.18
CA TRP A 86 19.68 -11.90 6.26
C TRP A 86 20.79 -12.80 6.81
N GLN A 87 21.63 -13.38 5.93
CA GLN A 87 22.77 -14.17 6.38
C GLN A 87 23.76 -13.36 7.21
N ARG A 88 23.92 -12.07 6.92
CA ARG A 88 24.72 -11.15 7.71
C ARG A 88 24.09 -10.88 9.07
N ALA A 89 22.79 -10.60 9.12
CA ALA A 89 22.05 -10.38 10.37
C ALA A 89 22.13 -11.58 11.34
N LEU A 90 22.24 -12.81 10.81
CA LEU A 90 22.42 -14.02 11.61
C LEU A 90 23.83 -14.17 12.23
N ARG A 91 24.83 -13.43 11.74
CA ARG A 91 26.25 -13.62 12.11
C ARG A 91 26.85 -12.38 12.79
N GLU A 92 26.30 -11.22 12.51
CA GLU A 92 26.82 -9.92 12.90
C GLU A 92 25.73 -9.09 13.59
N PRO A 93 26.11 -8.13 14.46
CA PRO A 93 25.17 -7.15 14.97
C PRO A 93 24.48 -6.38 13.83
N VAL A 94 23.16 -6.27 13.91
CA VAL A 94 22.36 -5.57 12.89
C VAL A 94 22.52 -4.06 13.05
N THR A 95 22.96 -3.40 11.98
CA THR A 95 23.01 -1.94 11.86
C THR A 95 21.65 -1.38 11.45
N GLU A 96 21.46 -0.07 11.61
CA GLU A 96 20.23 0.63 11.19
C GLU A 96 19.92 0.39 9.70
N GLY A 97 20.90 0.58 8.81
CA GLY A 97 20.70 0.32 7.38
C GLY A 97 20.42 -1.15 7.04
N LEU A 98 20.96 -2.11 7.82
CA LEU A 98 20.64 -3.52 7.63
C LEU A 98 19.21 -3.85 8.08
N ALA A 99 18.75 -3.27 9.20
CA ALA A 99 17.39 -3.45 9.68
C ALA A 99 16.35 -2.94 8.66
N GLU A 100 16.61 -1.80 8.01
CA GLU A 100 15.71 -1.22 7.00
C GLU A 100 15.66 -2.05 5.71
N VAL A 101 16.79 -2.60 5.26
CA VAL A 101 16.79 -3.58 4.15
C VAL A 101 15.95 -4.81 4.52
N LEU A 102 15.99 -5.24 5.78
CA LEU A 102 15.14 -6.33 6.28
C LEU A 102 13.67 -5.91 6.47
N ASP A 103 13.37 -4.64 6.72
CA ASP A 103 12.00 -4.10 6.72
C ASP A 103 11.38 -4.16 5.32
N SER A 104 12.16 -3.81 4.29
CA SER A 104 11.76 -4.01 2.89
C SER A 104 11.45 -5.49 2.63
N ALA A 105 12.31 -6.40 3.10
CA ALA A 105 12.10 -7.84 2.97
C ALA A 105 10.83 -8.34 3.67
N ALA A 106 10.59 -7.90 4.91
CA ALA A 106 9.42 -8.32 5.69
C ALA A 106 8.11 -7.92 5.02
N LEU A 107 8.07 -6.76 4.37
CA LEU A 107 6.91 -6.29 3.63
C LEU A 107 6.77 -6.96 2.25
N GLN A 108 7.84 -6.99 1.46
CA GLN A 108 7.77 -7.31 0.04
C GLN A 108 8.11 -8.78 -0.29
N TRP A 109 8.91 -9.44 0.55
CA TRP A 109 9.33 -10.83 0.35
C TRP A 109 9.51 -11.61 1.66
N PRO A 110 8.42 -11.80 2.43
CA PRO A 110 8.46 -12.43 3.76
C PRO A 110 8.99 -13.88 3.74
N GLN A 111 8.99 -14.54 2.58
CA GLN A 111 9.54 -15.88 2.39
C GLN A 111 11.06 -15.94 2.65
N LEU A 112 11.76 -14.81 2.71
CA LEU A 112 13.16 -14.74 3.13
C LEU A 112 13.41 -15.44 4.48
N PHE A 113 12.44 -15.35 5.39
CA PHE A 113 12.56 -15.86 6.75
C PHE A 113 12.10 -17.31 6.92
N ALA A 114 11.60 -17.94 5.86
CA ALA A 114 11.15 -19.33 5.89
C ALA A 114 12.28 -20.27 6.34
N GLY A 115 11.98 -21.13 7.31
CA GLY A 115 12.97 -22.01 7.95
C GLY A 115 13.84 -21.35 9.02
N HIS A 116 13.70 -20.03 9.24
CA HIS A 116 14.42 -19.26 10.25
C HIS A 116 13.49 -18.56 11.26
N TRP A 117 12.24 -19.03 11.40
CA TRP A 117 11.25 -18.44 12.32
C TRP A 117 11.72 -18.30 13.77
N PRO A 118 12.41 -19.28 14.39
CA PRO A 118 12.93 -19.10 15.74
C PRO A 118 13.95 -17.96 15.86
N ALA A 119 14.78 -17.75 14.82
CA ALA A 119 15.76 -16.68 14.81
C ALA A 119 15.09 -15.31 14.65
N LEU A 120 14.08 -15.20 13.76
CA LEU A 120 13.30 -13.97 13.61
C LEU A 120 12.50 -13.66 14.88
N LEU A 121 11.93 -14.68 15.54
CA LEU A 121 11.19 -14.51 16.80
C LEU A 121 12.13 -13.99 17.90
N ALA A 122 13.30 -14.60 18.07
CA ALA A 122 14.30 -14.13 19.04
C ALA A 122 14.76 -12.69 18.75
N ALA A 123 14.92 -12.32 17.48
CA ALA A 123 15.25 -10.94 17.10
C ALA A 123 14.13 -9.96 17.46
N ALA A 124 12.87 -10.35 17.23
CA ALA A 124 11.71 -9.56 17.59
C ALA A 124 11.56 -9.41 19.12
N GLU A 125 11.81 -10.48 19.90
CA GLU A 125 11.84 -10.45 21.37
C GLU A 125 12.93 -9.51 21.89
N ALA A 126 14.11 -9.52 21.27
CA ALA A 126 15.23 -8.67 21.65
C ALA A 126 15.06 -7.20 21.19
N GLY A 127 14.12 -6.91 20.28
CA GLY A 127 14.01 -5.62 19.61
C GLY A 127 15.25 -5.27 18.77
N ALA A 128 16.04 -6.27 18.37
CA ALA A 128 17.31 -6.11 17.67
C ALA A 128 17.64 -7.40 16.89
N GLY A 129 18.41 -7.29 15.80
CA GLY A 129 18.84 -8.47 15.04
C GLY A 129 17.92 -8.86 13.86
N GLY A 130 16.96 -8.01 13.50
CA GLY A 130 16.00 -8.27 12.42
C GLY A 130 15.44 -6.98 11.82
N PRO A 131 14.29 -7.06 11.11
CA PRO A 131 13.51 -5.88 10.72
C PRO A 131 13.15 -5.05 11.96
N ARG A 132 12.95 -3.74 11.78
CA ARG A 132 12.69 -2.79 12.88
C ARG A 132 11.23 -2.37 12.94
N PHE A 133 10.63 -2.05 11.81
CA PHE A 133 9.27 -1.49 11.72
C PHE A 133 8.27 -2.48 11.12
N ASN A 134 8.72 -3.31 10.19
CA ASN A 134 7.87 -4.19 9.39
C ASN A 134 7.94 -5.66 9.82
N THR A 135 8.54 -5.98 10.99
CA THR A 135 8.68 -7.36 11.48
C THR A 135 7.38 -8.15 11.44
N ASP A 136 6.26 -7.51 11.80
CA ASP A 136 4.97 -8.19 11.82
C ASP A 136 4.48 -8.59 10.42
N GLN A 137 4.93 -7.89 9.37
CA GLN A 137 4.64 -8.24 7.98
C GLN A 137 5.33 -9.53 7.54
N ALA A 138 6.45 -9.90 8.17
CA ALA A 138 7.19 -11.13 7.84
C ALA A 138 6.39 -12.39 8.17
N TRP A 139 5.56 -12.35 9.22
CA TRP A 139 4.80 -13.52 9.68
C TRP A 139 3.71 -13.95 8.70
N ARG A 140 3.38 -13.14 7.69
CA ARG A 140 2.46 -13.52 6.60
C ARG A 140 2.94 -14.74 5.81
N ALA A 141 4.23 -15.06 5.86
CA ALA A 141 4.79 -16.27 5.25
C ALA A 141 4.97 -17.45 6.23
N LEU A 142 4.51 -17.32 7.49
CA LEU A 142 4.62 -18.39 8.49
C LEU A 142 3.90 -19.64 8.01
N ASP A 143 4.63 -20.75 7.93
CA ASP A 143 4.10 -22.01 7.43
C ASP A 143 3.11 -22.64 8.43
N ALA A 144 2.19 -23.46 7.92
CA ALA A 144 1.12 -24.05 8.72
C ALA A 144 1.62 -25.08 9.76
N GLU A 145 2.80 -25.66 9.58
CA GLU A 145 3.38 -26.57 10.57
C GLU A 145 3.89 -25.79 11.78
N THR A 146 4.72 -24.78 11.55
CA THR A 146 5.23 -23.88 12.59
C THR A 146 4.08 -23.15 13.29
N ALA A 147 3.10 -22.63 12.53
CA ALA A 147 1.96 -21.94 13.10
C ALA A 147 1.15 -22.84 14.07
N ARG A 148 0.89 -24.10 13.68
CA ARG A 148 0.21 -25.06 14.57
C ARG A 148 1.04 -25.40 15.80
N ALA A 149 2.36 -25.60 15.65
CA ALA A 149 3.25 -25.89 16.76
C ALA A 149 3.30 -24.73 17.76
N TRP A 150 3.41 -23.50 17.28
CA TRP A 150 3.42 -22.28 18.10
C TRP A 150 2.08 -22.05 18.79
N LEU A 151 0.96 -22.27 18.09
CA LEU A 151 -0.38 -22.16 18.68
C LEU A 151 -0.61 -23.17 19.80
N ALA A 152 -0.06 -24.38 19.68
CA ALA A 152 -0.13 -25.42 20.71
C ALA A 152 0.73 -25.12 21.96
N GLN A 153 1.73 -24.25 21.82
CA GLN A 153 2.61 -23.82 22.92
C GLN A 153 2.05 -22.63 23.69
N LEU A 154 1.05 -21.91 23.16
CA LEU A 154 0.47 -20.77 23.85
C LEU A 154 -0.27 -21.21 25.13
N PRO A 155 -0.05 -20.53 26.26
CA PRO A 155 -0.81 -20.77 27.49
C PRO A 155 -2.27 -20.34 27.32
N PRO A 156 -3.18 -20.83 28.20
CA PRO A 156 -4.59 -20.42 28.18
C PRO A 156 -4.81 -18.93 28.51
N THR A 157 -3.86 -18.31 29.20
CA THR A 157 -3.85 -16.88 29.52
C THR A 157 -2.48 -16.33 29.14
N ILE A 158 -2.46 -15.25 28.35
CA ILE A 158 -1.24 -14.61 27.86
C ILE A 158 -1.09 -13.26 28.54
N GLU A 159 0.05 -13.02 29.17
CA GLU A 159 0.39 -11.72 29.75
C GLU A 159 0.79 -10.73 28.66
N ALA A 160 0.42 -9.46 28.82
CA ALA A 160 0.86 -8.39 27.93
C ALA A 160 2.39 -8.25 27.97
N ASP A 161 2.98 -7.91 26.82
CA ASP A 161 4.41 -7.76 26.57
C ASP A 161 5.26 -9.01 26.86
N SER A 162 4.63 -10.19 26.95
CA SER A 162 5.32 -11.47 27.14
C SER A 162 5.82 -12.08 25.80
N PRO A 163 6.81 -12.98 25.84
CA PRO A 163 7.21 -13.77 24.67
C PRO A 163 6.03 -14.54 24.03
N ASP A 164 5.07 -14.97 24.85
CA ASP A 164 3.87 -15.65 24.35
C ASP A 164 2.93 -14.69 23.61
N GLN A 165 2.83 -13.42 24.02
CA GLN A 165 2.07 -12.41 23.28
C GLN A 165 2.72 -12.11 21.93
N LEU A 166 4.05 -12.04 21.85
CA LEU A 166 4.73 -11.88 20.58
C LEU A 166 4.49 -13.08 19.65
N ARG A 167 4.53 -14.30 20.18
CA ARG A 167 4.19 -15.51 19.41
C ARG A 167 2.73 -15.48 18.95
N ALA A 168 1.81 -15.01 19.80
CA ALA A 168 0.41 -14.80 19.41
C ALA A 168 0.28 -13.74 18.31
N ARG A 169 1.07 -12.65 18.35
CA ARG A 169 1.12 -11.63 17.29
C ARG A 169 1.62 -12.22 15.96
N ALA A 170 2.66 -13.04 15.99
CA ALA A 170 3.11 -13.73 14.78
C ALA A 170 2.01 -14.64 14.18
N LEU A 171 1.27 -15.36 15.02
CA LEU A 171 0.15 -16.20 14.59
C LEU A 171 -1.03 -15.37 14.05
N LEU A 172 -1.30 -14.20 14.63
CA LEU A 172 -2.30 -13.24 14.17
C LEU A 172 -2.00 -12.76 12.74
N HIS A 173 -0.72 -12.61 12.38
CA HIS A 173 -0.29 -12.20 11.03
C HIS A 173 -0.12 -13.35 10.03
N SER A 174 -0.31 -14.62 10.45
CA SER A 174 -0.03 -15.82 9.62
C SER A 174 -0.89 -16.00 8.36
N ARG A 175 -1.93 -15.16 8.17
CA ARG A 175 -2.94 -15.27 7.09
C ARG A 175 -3.63 -16.64 7.02
N GLN A 176 -3.64 -17.39 8.13
CA GLN A 176 -4.35 -18.67 8.26
C GLN A 176 -5.60 -18.48 9.14
N PRO A 177 -6.82 -18.38 8.58
CA PRO A 177 -8.01 -17.89 9.30
C PRO A 177 -8.29 -18.56 10.64
N GLN A 178 -8.16 -19.88 10.73
CA GLN A 178 -8.38 -20.61 11.99
C GLN A 178 -7.33 -20.27 13.06
N THR A 179 -6.06 -20.17 12.65
CA THR A 179 -4.94 -19.78 13.52
C THR A 179 -5.10 -18.34 13.99
N VAL A 180 -5.40 -17.42 13.06
CA VAL A 180 -5.64 -16.00 13.31
C VAL A 180 -6.75 -15.82 14.34
N SER A 181 -7.90 -16.44 14.11
CA SER A 181 -9.06 -16.35 14.98
C SER A 181 -8.76 -16.84 16.40
N ARG A 182 -7.99 -17.93 16.54
CA ARG A 182 -7.62 -18.48 17.85
C ARG A 182 -6.55 -17.66 18.55
N ALA A 183 -5.54 -17.17 17.83
CA ALA A 183 -4.51 -16.29 18.38
C ALA A 183 -5.12 -14.97 18.89
N TRP A 184 -6.04 -14.39 18.13
CA TRP A 184 -6.78 -13.19 18.50
C TRP A 184 -7.54 -13.36 19.82
N ARG A 185 -8.29 -14.46 20.00
CA ARG A 185 -9.03 -14.72 21.25
C ARG A 185 -8.13 -14.96 22.45
N LEU A 186 -7.01 -15.66 22.28
CA LEU A 186 -6.12 -16.00 23.38
C LEU A 186 -5.20 -14.83 23.79
N GLY A 187 -4.66 -14.10 22.82
CA GLY A 187 -3.60 -13.11 23.04
C GLY A 187 -4.05 -11.65 23.08
N PHE A 188 -5.28 -11.35 22.62
CA PHE A 188 -5.71 -9.97 22.36
C PHE A 188 -7.13 -9.67 22.85
N GLY A 189 -7.71 -10.52 23.71
CA GLY A 189 -9.03 -10.26 24.31
C GLY A 189 -10.21 -10.44 23.35
N GLY A 190 -10.01 -11.11 22.20
CA GLY A 190 -11.05 -11.29 21.19
C GLY A 190 -12.34 -11.91 21.72
N GLY A 191 -13.48 -11.28 21.44
CA GLY A 191 -14.80 -11.69 21.90
C GLY A 191 -15.13 -11.32 23.35
N VAL A 192 -14.21 -10.64 24.05
CA VAL A 192 -14.40 -10.14 25.43
C VAL A 192 -14.19 -8.63 25.49
N ASP A 193 -13.08 -8.13 24.96
CA ASP A 193 -12.76 -6.72 24.86
C ASP A 193 -13.30 -6.14 23.53
N PRO A 194 -14.18 -5.12 23.56
CA PRO A 194 -14.68 -4.45 22.35
C PRO A 194 -13.57 -3.90 21.45
N ASP A 195 -12.45 -3.44 22.02
CA ASP A 195 -11.34 -2.85 21.28
C ASP A 195 -10.41 -3.91 20.66
N ALA A 196 -10.55 -5.17 21.07
CA ALA A 196 -9.79 -6.27 20.48
C ALA A 196 -10.00 -6.38 18.97
N ILE A 197 -11.14 -5.96 18.45
CA ILE A 197 -11.46 -6.06 17.01
C ILE A 197 -10.45 -5.32 16.13
N TYR A 198 -9.82 -4.25 16.64
CA TYR A 198 -8.83 -3.49 15.88
C TYR A 198 -7.61 -4.35 15.53
N TRP A 199 -7.16 -5.24 16.42
CA TRP A 199 -6.08 -6.19 16.11
C TRP A 199 -6.42 -7.10 14.91
N LEU A 200 -7.66 -7.55 14.83
CA LEU A 200 -8.11 -8.42 13.74
C LEU A 200 -8.24 -7.63 12.43
N MET A 201 -8.70 -6.38 12.52
CA MET A 201 -8.79 -5.46 11.38
C MET A 201 -7.41 -5.08 10.83
N GLU A 202 -6.41 -4.85 11.70
CA GLU A 202 -5.01 -4.59 11.29
C GLU A 202 -4.45 -5.71 10.42
N VAL A 203 -4.78 -6.96 10.76
CA VAL A 203 -4.38 -8.11 9.95
C VAL A 203 -5.37 -8.47 8.85
N GLY A 204 -6.37 -7.62 8.56
CA GLY A 204 -7.26 -7.75 7.40
C GLY A 204 -8.41 -8.75 7.56
N TYR A 205 -8.87 -8.97 8.79
CA TYR A 205 -9.97 -9.88 9.12
C TYR A 205 -11.05 -9.20 9.97
N ALA A 206 -12.27 -9.73 9.91
CA ALA A 206 -13.33 -9.49 10.88
C ALA A 206 -13.70 -10.81 11.58
N ASP A 207 -14.36 -10.71 12.72
CA ASP A 207 -15.00 -11.87 13.35
C ASP A 207 -16.37 -12.08 12.72
N ASP A 208 -16.63 -13.31 12.30
CA ASP A 208 -17.88 -13.77 11.71
C ASP A 208 -18.28 -15.05 12.45
N ASP A 209 -19.06 -14.88 13.52
CA ASP A 209 -19.52 -15.95 14.41
C ASP A 209 -18.41 -16.91 14.86
N GLY A 210 -17.31 -16.34 15.34
CA GLY A 210 -16.21 -17.14 15.84
C GLY A 210 -15.16 -17.52 14.77
N GLN A 211 -15.35 -17.12 13.50
CA GLN A 211 -14.40 -17.36 12.41
C GLN A 211 -13.78 -16.05 11.93
N ALA A 212 -12.50 -16.08 11.56
CA ALA A 212 -11.87 -14.94 10.91
C ALA A 212 -12.29 -14.88 9.43
N ARG A 213 -13.09 -13.88 9.06
CA ARG A 213 -13.49 -13.60 7.68
C ARG A 213 -12.57 -12.55 7.08
N ALA A 214 -11.96 -12.85 5.93
CA ALA A 214 -11.10 -11.90 5.24
C ALA A 214 -11.88 -10.65 4.82
N LEU A 215 -11.29 -9.48 5.02
CA LEU A 215 -11.87 -8.19 4.62
C LEU A 215 -11.30 -7.67 3.30
N HIS A 216 -10.37 -8.40 2.69
CA HIS A 216 -9.80 -8.10 1.38
C HIS A 216 -9.18 -9.34 0.75
N GLY A 217 -9.00 -9.31 -0.57
CA GLY A 217 -8.20 -10.31 -1.30
C GLY A 217 -6.69 -10.07 -1.17
N GLU A 218 -5.88 -10.91 -1.79
CA GLU A 218 -4.40 -10.84 -1.76
C GLU A 218 -3.78 -10.25 -3.04
N GLN A 219 -4.60 -10.06 -4.08
CA GLN A 219 -4.14 -9.66 -5.41
C GLN A 219 -4.72 -8.29 -5.78
N PRO A 220 -4.05 -7.19 -5.41
CA PRO A 220 -4.49 -5.86 -5.84
C PRO A 220 -4.29 -5.70 -7.35
N LEU A 221 -5.19 -4.93 -7.97
CA LEU A 221 -5.00 -4.41 -9.30
C LEU A 221 -4.62 -2.94 -9.22
N HIS A 222 -3.42 -2.59 -9.69
CA HIS A 222 -2.95 -1.21 -9.76
C HIS A 222 -3.66 -0.45 -10.87
N ILE A 223 -3.97 0.82 -10.61
CA ILE A 223 -4.58 1.72 -11.60
C ILE A 223 -3.47 2.26 -12.49
N ARG A 224 -3.55 1.96 -13.78
CA ARG A 224 -2.79 2.64 -14.84
C ARG A 224 -3.61 3.81 -15.34
N PHE A 225 -3.25 4.99 -14.85
CA PHE A 225 -3.79 6.28 -15.29
C PHE A 225 -3.55 6.52 -16.78
N ASP A 226 -4.46 7.26 -17.42
CA ASP A 226 -4.33 7.61 -18.83
C ASP A 226 -3.20 8.63 -19.08
N ALA A 227 -2.88 8.88 -20.35
CA ALA A 227 -1.77 9.77 -20.70
C ALA A 227 -1.99 11.21 -20.20
N ALA A 228 -3.23 11.71 -20.19
CA ALA A 228 -3.54 13.07 -19.78
C ALA A 228 -3.44 13.25 -18.26
N GLN A 229 -3.99 12.31 -17.50
CA GLN A 229 -3.83 12.22 -16.05
C GLN A 229 -2.35 12.13 -15.69
N ARG A 230 -1.58 11.24 -16.34
CA ARG A 230 -0.14 11.11 -16.10
C ARG A 230 0.64 12.37 -16.40
N GLN A 231 0.30 13.08 -17.47
CA GLN A 231 0.95 14.35 -17.80
C GLN A 231 0.74 15.38 -16.69
N GLN A 232 -0.48 15.49 -16.16
CA GLN A 232 -0.82 16.40 -15.08
C GLN A 232 -0.13 16.00 -13.77
N MET A 233 -0.26 14.74 -13.36
CA MET A 233 0.40 14.19 -12.17
C MET A 233 1.92 14.36 -12.20
N ALA A 234 2.55 14.28 -13.38
CA ALA A 234 3.99 14.45 -13.52
C ALA A 234 4.44 15.92 -13.54
N ALA A 235 3.55 16.87 -13.85
CA ALA A 235 3.92 18.27 -14.06
C ALA A 235 4.49 18.94 -12.81
N SER A 236 3.97 18.58 -11.63
CA SER A 236 4.41 19.10 -10.32
C SER A 236 5.61 18.34 -9.73
N GLN A 237 5.97 17.18 -10.27
CA GLN A 237 6.95 16.26 -9.66
C GLN A 237 8.39 16.57 -10.11
N PRO A 238 9.41 16.44 -9.25
CA PRO A 238 10.80 16.63 -9.63
C PRO A 238 11.28 15.55 -10.62
N ALA A 239 12.34 15.86 -11.38
CA ALA A 239 12.82 15.02 -12.47
C ALA A 239 13.16 13.57 -12.04
N TRP A 240 13.82 13.41 -10.90
CA TRP A 240 14.18 12.09 -10.36
C TRP A 240 12.93 11.26 -10.02
N ARG A 241 11.87 11.89 -9.47
CA ARG A 241 10.62 11.19 -9.11
C ARG A 241 9.86 10.77 -10.36
N ARG A 242 9.78 11.64 -11.37
CA ARG A 242 9.20 11.26 -12.69
C ARG A 242 9.92 10.07 -13.31
N GLU A 243 11.25 10.02 -13.17
CA GLU A 243 12.05 8.89 -13.65
C GLU A 243 11.79 7.61 -12.85
N ILE A 244 11.69 7.67 -11.53
CA ILE A 244 11.27 6.52 -10.71
C ILE A 244 9.89 6.02 -11.14
N GLN A 245 8.89 6.90 -11.24
CA GLN A 245 7.53 6.52 -11.63
C GLN A 245 7.43 5.93 -13.05
N ARG A 246 8.43 6.17 -13.90
CA ARG A 246 8.55 5.54 -15.22
C ARG A 246 9.22 4.17 -15.16
N LEU A 247 10.11 3.93 -14.19
CA LEU A 247 10.86 2.68 -14.06
C LEU A 247 10.19 1.68 -13.12
N HIS A 248 9.38 2.17 -12.19
CA HIS A 248 8.78 1.37 -11.13
C HIS A 248 7.53 0.62 -11.61
N PRO A 249 7.44 -0.71 -11.41
CA PRO A 249 6.41 -1.54 -12.05
C PRO A 249 4.98 -1.23 -11.60
N THR A 250 4.76 -0.75 -10.38
CA THR A 250 3.39 -0.42 -9.91
C THR A 250 2.72 0.74 -10.66
N TRP A 251 3.49 1.51 -11.43
CA TRP A 251 2.95 2.56 -12.30
C TRP A 251 2.53 2.05 -13.68
N GLY A 252 2.95 0.83 -14.05
CA GLY A 252 2.54 0.17 -15.29
C GLY A 252 2.90 0.92 -16.56
N TRP A 253 3.99 1.69 -16.55
CA TRP A 253 4.41 2.54 -17.66
C TRP A 253 5.81 2.17 -18.21
N PRO A 254 6.01 2.17 -19.55
CA PRO A 254 4.97 2.23 -20.59
C PRO A 254 4.02 1.05 -20.49
N ALA A 255 2.81 1.19 -21.05
CA ALA A 255 1.87 0.08 -21.10
C ALA A 255 2.56 -1.11 -21.78
N PRO A 256 2.63 -2.28 -21.13
CA PRO A 256 3.37 -3.40 -21.66
C PRO A 256 2.57 -4.09 -22.77
N ASP A 257 3.26 -4.91 -23.56
CA ASP A 257 2.63 -5.73 -24.59
C ASP A 257 1.57 -6.67 -23.98
N ALA A 258 0.61 -7.12 -24.80
CA ALA A 258 -0.51 -7.95 -24.33
C ALA A 258 -0.08 -9.30 -23.72
N GLU A 259 1.11 -9.79 -24.05
CA GLU A 259 1.68 -11.03 -23.51
C GLU A 259 2.45 -10.82 -22.18
N SER A 260 2.54 -9.58 -21.71
CA SER A 260 3.21 -9.26 -20.46
C SER A 260 2.45 -9.78 -19.23
N PRO A 261 3.15 -10.23 -18.17
CA PRO A 261 2.50 -10.53 -16.89
C PRO A 261 1.81 -9.32 -16.25
N MET A 262 2.08 -8.10 -16.72
CA MET A 262 1.44 -6.85 -16.29
C MET A 262 0.39 -6.34 -17.31
N ALA A 263 -0.13 -7.24 -18.16
CA ALA A 263 -1.21 -6.94 -19.07
C ALA A 263 -2.47 -6.44 -18.34
N THR A 264 -3.31 -5.72 -19.06
CA THR A 264 -4.58 -5.22 -18.53
C THR A 264 -5.50 -6.38 -18.17
N VAL A 265 -5.95 -6.41 -16.91
CA VAL A 265 -6.93 -7.36 -16.39
C VAL A 265 -8.35 -6.87 -16.72
N THR A 266 -8.63 -5.59 -16.51
CA THR A 266 -9.90 -4.96 -16.87
C THR A 266 -9.72 -3.46 -17.09
N ALA A 267 -10.67 -2.83 -17.79
CA ALA A 267 -10.78 -1.38 -17.86
C ALA A 267 -11.68 -0.83 -16.74
N GLY A 268 -11.58 0.47 -16.50
CA GLY A 268 -12.46 1.23 -15.62
C GLY A 268 -12.59 2.67 -16.10
N ARG A 269 -13.52 3.43 -15.52
CA ARG A 269 -13.67 4.87 -15.77
C ARG A 269 -13.52 5.64 -14.48
N MET A 270 -12.59 6.58 -14.44
CA MET A 270 -12.28 7.40 -13.28
C MET A 270 -12.77 8.83 -13.50
N GLY A 271 -13.15 9.53 -12.43
CA GLY A 271 -13.46 10.95 -12.45
C GLY A 271 -14.76 11.36 -13.15
N GLY A 272 -15.06 12.66 -13.10
CA GLY A 272 -16.31 13.27 -13.56
C GLY A 272 -17.42 13.33 -12.50
N ALA A 273 -18.39 14.21 -12.75
CA ALA A 273 -19.59 14.36 -11.93
C ALA A 273 -20.69 13.35 -12.32
N LEU A 274 -21.52 12.98 -11.36
CA LEU A 274 -22.70 12.13 -11.52
C LEU A 274 -23.97 12.94 -11.26
N ALA A 275 -25.07 12.50 -11.86
CA ALA A 275 -26.39 13.12 -11.63
C ALA A 275 -26.96 12.85 -10.23
N ALA A 276 -26.49 11.79 -9.55
CA ALA A 276 -26.87 11.51 -8.18
C ALA A 276 -26.36 12.63 -7.25
N ALA A 277 -27.16 12.98 -6.25
CA ALA A 277 -26.85 14.06 -5.30
C ALA A 277 -26.32 13.54 -3.96
N CYS A 278 -25.41 14.30 -3.36
CA CYS A 278 -24.92 14.12 -2.00
C CYS A 278 -26.08 14.25 -0.99
N GLY A 279 -26.09 13.37 0.02
CA GLY A 279 -27.07 13.43 1.10
C GLY A 279 -26.90 14.65 2.00
N LEU A 280 -25.70 15.25 2.04
CA LEU A 280 -25.36 16.36 2.93
C LEU A 280 -25.54 17.71 2.25
N CYS A 281 -24.76 18.01 1.21
CA CYS A 281 -24.80 19.33 0.55
C CYS A 281 -25.75 19.40 -0.65
N HIS A 282 -26.35 18.28 -1.04
CA HIS A 282 -27.22 18.12 -2.21
C HIS A 282 -26.57 18.42 -3.57
N GLY A 283 -25.26 18.70 -3.60
CA GLY A 283 -24.46 18.80 -4.82
C GLY A 283 -24.25 17.45 -5.51
N PRO A 284 -23.74 17.44 -6.76
CA PRO A 284 -23.50 16.21 -7.50
C PRO A 284 -22.45 15.33 -6.81
N LEU A 285 -22.59 14.00 -6.96
CA LEU A 285 -21.55 13.07 -6.57
C LEU A 285 -20.41 13.08 -7.59
N HIS A 286 -19.21 12.76 -7.12
CA HIS A 286 -17.98 12.66 -7.89
C HIS A 286 -17.62 11.19 -8.05
N ARG A 287 -17.44 10.74 -9.29
CA ARG A 287 -17.04 9.36 -9.58
C ARG A 287 -15.59 9.14 -9.13
N LEU A 288 -15.38 8.15 -8.27
CA LEU A 288 -14.04 7.65 -7.96
C LEU A 288 -13.64 6.60 -9.00
N MET A 289 -14.49 5.60 -9.24
CA MET A 289 -14.25 4.55 -10.23
C MET A 289 -15.56 3.88 -10.65
N THR A 290 -15.76 3.67 -11.95
CA THR A 290 -16.74 2.73 -12.51
C THR A 290 -16.02 1.48 -13.00
N LEU A 291 -16.42 0.32 -12.50
CA LEU A 291 -15.89 -1.00 -12.84
C LEU A 291 -16.96 -1.81 -13.57
N PRO A 292 -16.73 -2.21 -14.83
CA PRO A 292 -17.62 -3.13 -15.54
C PRO A 292 -17.59 -4.55 -14.96
N ARG A 293 -16.44 -4.95 -14.40
CA ARG A 293 -16.18 -6.28 -13.82
C ARG A 293 -15.53 -6.12 -12.44
N PRO A 294 -16.29 -5.75 -11.39
CA PRO A 294 -15.73 -5.61 -10.05
C PRO A 294 -15.27 -6.96 -9.46
N ASP A 295 -15.89 -8.06 -9.88
CA ASP A 295 -15.55 -9.43 -9.48
C ASP A 295 -14.10 -9.81 -9.77
N VAL A 296 -13.54 -9.38 -10.91
CA VAL A 296 -12.14 -9.69 -11.26
C VAL A 296 -11.13 -8.93 -10.40
N ALA A 297 -11.56 -7.89 -9.69
CA ALA A 297 -10.77 -7.18 -8.70
C ALA A 297 -11.01 -7.68 -7.26
N GLY A 298 -11.73 -8.80 -7.09
CA GLY A 298 -12.04 -9.38 -5.78
C GLY A 298 -13.14 -8.65 -5.01
N ILE A 299 -13.95 -7.82 -5.67
CA ILE A 299 -15.11 -7.18 -5.06
C ILE A 299 -16.32 -8.09 -5.24
N ASP A 300 -17.01 -8.43 -4.15
CA ASP A 300 -18.21 -9.28 -4.15
C ASP A 300 -19.43 -8.55 -4.77
N CYS A 301 -19.39 -8.35 -6.08
CA CYS A 301 -20.44 -7.73 -6.87
C CYS A 301 -20.46 -8.35 -8.28
N ALA A 302 -21.60 -8.89 -8.69
CA ALA A 302 -21.76 -9.55 -10.00
C ALA A 302 -22.16 -8.60 -11.14
N THR A 303 -22.51 -7.36 -10.81
CA THR A 303 -22.95 -6.32 -11.76
C THR A 303 -21.85 -5.27 -11.92
N PRO A 304 -21.91 -4.41 -12.95
CA PRO A 304 -21.14 -3.17 -12.93
C PRO A 304 -21.32 -2.42 -11.61
N LEU A 305 -20.29 -1.70 -11.17
CA LEU A 305 -20.27 -0.96 -9.91
C LEU A 305 -19.63 0.41 -10.13
N THR A 306 -20.32 1.47 -9.71
CA THR A 306 -19.74 2.82 -9.68
C THR A 306 -19.54 3.27 -8.24
N LEU A 307 -18.30 3.29 -7.78
CA LEU A 307 -17.88 3.90 -6.52
C LEU A 307 -17.82 5.43 -6.70
N ALA A 308 -18.54 6.17 -5.86
CA ALA A 308 -18.60 7.61 -5.93
C ALA A 308 -18.75 8.21 -4.53
N THR A 309 -18.34 9.46 -4.39
CA THR A 309 -18.39 10.21 -3.12
C THR A 309 -18.69 11.67 -3.38
N CYS A 310 -18.98 12.45 -2.33
CA CYS A 310 -18.92 13.90 -2.42
C CYS A 310 -17.55 14.38 -1.93
N LEU A 311 -16.63 14.72 -2.83
CA LEU A 311 -15.30 15.21 -2.47
C LEU A 311 -15.34 16.43 -1.53
N SER A 312 -16.34 17.31 -1.70
CA SER A 312 -16.51 18.48 -0.85
C SER A 312 -16.95 18.14 0.58
N CYS A 313 -17.67 17.04 0.79
CA CYS A 313 -18.19 16.68 2.12
C CYS A 313 -17.43 15.55 2.81
N GLN A 314 -16.73 14.70 2.05
CA GLN A 314 -16.11 13.50 2.62
C GLN A 314 -15.02 13.87 3.62
N GLY A 315 -15.19 13.46 4.88
CA GLY A 315 -14.22 13.64 5.97
C GLY A 315 -14.07 15.06 6.50
N TRP A 316 -14.80 16.04 5.92
CA TRP A 316 -14.79 17.44 6.37
C TRP A 316 -16.07 17.81 7.12
N GLU A 317 -17.20 17.20 6.74
CA GLU A 317 -18.51 17.56 7.25
C GLU A 317 -19.07 16.45 8.16
N GLN A 318 -19.41 16.79 9.40
CA GLN A 318 -19.92 15.94 10.51
C GLN A 318 -18.89 15.19 11.39
N ASP A 319 -19.35 14.81 12.60
CA ASP A 319 -18.67 13.96 13.61
C ASP A 319 -18.34 12.52 13.15
N GLY A 320 -18.49 12.21 11.85
CA GLY A 320 -18.24 10.89 11.27
C GLY A 320 -17.54 10.97 9.91
N PRO A 321 -16.29 10.47 9.76
CA PRO A 321 -15.48 10.67 8.54
C PRO A 321 -15.92 9.81 7.34
N ILE A 322 -17.01 9.07 7.47
CA ILE A 322 -17.44 8.03 6.51
C ILE A 322 -18.71 8.46 5.80
N LEU A 323 -18.71 8.47 4.47
CA LEU A 323 -19.93 8.60 3.66
C LEU A 323 -20.36 7.24 3.11
N PHE A 324 -21.65 6.95 3.22
CA PHE A 324 -22.29 5.72 2.77
C PHE A 324 -23.18 5.98 1.55
N PHE A 325 -23.18 5.04 0.60
CA PHE A 325 -24.00 5.09 -0.59
C PHE A 325 -24.67 3.75 -0.85
N ARG A 326 -25.96 3.76 -1.19
CA ARG A 326 -26.69 2.56 -1.63
C ARG A 326 -26.67 2.49 -3.15
N HIS A 327 -26.52 1.29 -3.69
CA HIS A 327 -26.44 1.07 -5.13
C HIS A 327 -27.66 0.32 -5.66
N ASP A 328 -28.16 0.76 -6.80
CA ASP A 328 -29.21 0.05 -7.54
C ASP A 328 -28.68 -1.21 -8.23
N GLY A 329 -29.52 -1.89 -9.01
CA GLY A 329 -29.16 -3.11 -9.75
C GLY A 329 -28.07 -2.91 -10.81
N ASP A 330 -27.93 -1.70 -11.35
CA ASP A 330 -26.92 -1.33 -12.34
C ASP A 330 -25.61 -0.83 -11.68
N GLY A 331 -25.59 -0.78 -10.35
CA GLY A 331 -24.44 -0.37 -9.55
C GLY A 331 -24.28 1.15 -9.42
N ALA A 332 -25.29 1.93 -9.80
CA ALA A 332 -25.26 3.38 -9.68
C ALA A 332 -25.49 3.81 -8.22
N PRO A 333 -24.68 4.72 -7.68
CA PRO A 333 -24.74 5.14 -6.28
C PRO A 333 -25.82 6.20 -6.04
N GLN A 334 -26.47 6.11 -4.88
CA GLN A 334 -27.30 7.16 -4.31
C GLN A 334 -26.91 7.35 -2.84
N ALA A 335 -27.02 8.58 -2.33
CA ALA A 335 -26.75 8.86 -0.93
C ALA A 335 -27.56 7.93 -0.01
N HIS A 336 -26.89 7.32 0.97
CA HIS A 336 -27.57 6.41 1.88
C HIS A 336 -28.61 7.17 2.73
N PRO A 337 -29.82 6.62 2.95
CA PRO A 337 -30.86 7.30 3.72
C PRO A 337 -30.44 7.72 5.13
N SER A 338 -29.53 6.98 5.77
CA SER A 338 -29.03 7.30 7.12
C SER A 338 -28.24 8.62 7.20
N GLN A 339 -27.80 9.18 6.07
CA GLN A 339 -26.99 10.40 6.02
C GLN A 339 -27.63 11.51 5.19
N ARG A 340 -28.88 11.33 4.76
CA ARG A 340 -29.59 12.35 4.00
C ARG A 340 -30.12 13.43 4.94
N GLN A 341 -29.60 14.64 4.82
CA GLN A 341 -30.13 15.81 5.48
C GLN A 341 -31.29 16.42 4.69
N ALA A 342 -32.28 16.95 5.41
CA ALA A 342 -33.40 17.66 4.81
C ALA A 342 -32.96 18.99 4.17
N GLU A 343 -32.10 19.73 4.86
CA GLU A 343 -31.51 20.97 4.37
C GLU A 343 -30.04 20.74 3.97
N PRO A 344 -29.56 21.38 2.90
CA PRO A 344 -28.19 21.20 2.45
C PRO A 344 -27.19 21.89 3.38
N VAL A 345 -26.13 21.19 3.76
CA VAL A 345 -24.94 21.84 4.35
C VAL A 345 -24.16 22.59 3.27
N THR A 346 -23.49 23.68 3.67
CA THR A 346 -22.53 24.37 2.80
C THR A 346 -21.13 23.81 3.10
N PRO A 347 -20.48 23.09 2.16
CA PRO A 347 -19.16 22.52 2.40
C PRO A 347 -18.11 23.60 2.69
N GLU A 348 -17.24 23.36 3.67
CA GLU A 348 -16.10 24.24 3.97
C GLU A 348 -15.07 24.24 2.84
N PHE A 349 -14.85 23.08 2.22
CA PHE A 349 -13.90 22.87 1.13
C PHE A 349 -14.61 22.37 -0.14
N PRO A 350 -15.22 23.27 -0.94
CA PRO A 350 -15.76 22.90 -2.24
C PRO A 350 -14.68 22.26 -3.12
N ALA A 351 -15.00 21.10 -3.69
CA ALA A 351 -14.09 20.33 -4.53
C ALA A 351 -14.67 20.17 -5.94
N GLU A 352 -13.80 20.30 -6.94
CA GLU A 352 -14.10 19.93 -8.31
C GLU A 352 -13.99 18.41 -8.52
N PRO A 353 -14.68 17.84 -9.52
CA PRO A 353 -14.53 16.42 -9.87
C PRO A 353 -13.08 16.07 -10.22
N LEU A 354 -12.67 14.84 -9.89
CA LEU A 354 -11.46 14.26 -10.47
C LEU A 354 -11.58 14.27 -12.00
N ARG A 355 -10.45 14.44 -12.69
CA ARG A 355 -10.35 14.45 -14.15
C ARG A 355 -10.91 13.14 -14.71
N GLU A 356 -11.88 13.26 -15.59
CA GLU A 356 -12.52 12.11 -16.24
C GLU A 356 -11.55 11.43 -17.21
N ALA A 357 -11.40 10.10 -17.09
CA ALA A 357 -10.54 9.30 -17.92
C ALA A 357 -10.98 7.83 -17.96
N ASP A 358 -10.72 7.16 -19.09
CA ASP A 358 -10.74 5.70 -19.16
C ASP A 358 -9.36 5.19 -18.70
N VAL A 359 -9.36 4.32 -17.69
CA VAL A 359 -8.15 3.76 -17.08
C VAL A 359 -8.10 2.25 -17.27
N THR A 360 -6.92 1.67 -17.07
CA THR A 360 -6.77 0.21 -17.07
C THR A 360 -6.27 -0.27 -15.71
N LEU A 361 -6.74 -1.44 -15.30
CA LEU A 361 -6.31 -2.13 -14.10
C LEU A 361 -5.42 -3.29 -14.48
N PHE A 362 -4.30 -3.46 -13.80
CA PHE A 362 -3.34 -4.54 -14.07
C PHE A 362 -2.76 -5.07 -12.76
N GLN A 363 -2.24 -6.29 -12.81
CA GLN A 363 -1.54 -6.88 -11.67
C GLN A 363 -0.04 -6.57 -11.78
N ALA A 364 0.52 -5.87 -10.78
CA ALA A 364 1.97 -5.71 -10.67
C ALA A 364 2.63 -7.04 -10.24
N PRO A 365 3.98 -7.18 -10.37
CA PRO A 365 4.69 -8.34 -9.84
C PRO A 365 4.33 -8.61 -8.37
N ALA A 366 4.32 -9.89 -7.97
CA ALA A 366 3.80 -10.33 -6.67
C ALA A 366 4.44 -9.61 -5.46
N ARG A 367 5.68 -9.14 -5.60
CA ARG A 367 6.40 -8.30 -4.64
C ARG A 367 5.60 -7.07 -4.19
N TRP A 368 4.73 -6.55 -5.05
CA TRP A 368 3.96 -5.32 -4.85
C TRP A 368 2.51 -5.56 -4.43
N ALA A 369 2.16 -6.80 -4.08
CA ALA A 369 0.84 -7.08 -3.52
C ALA A 369 0.64 -6.36 -2.19
N TRP A 370 1.71 -6.19 -1.40
CA TRP A 370 1.72 -5.47 -0.14
C TRP A 370 2.67 -4.29 -0.25
N GLN A 371 2.18 -3.11 0.15
CA GLN A 371 2.94 -1.86 0.13
C GLN A 371 2.64 -1.12 1.44
N ASP A 372 3.55 -0.25 1.84
CA ASP A 372 3.37 0.63 2.98
C ASP A 372 3.27 2.08 2.48
N TRP A 373 2.39 2.86 3.09
CA TRP A 373 2.16 4.24 2.66
C TRP A 373 3.38 5.13 2.93
N GLY A 374 3.98 5.00 4.12
CA GLY A 374 5.16 5.76 4.52
C GLY A 374 6.39 5.39 3.71
N ASP A 375 6.66 4.08 3.53
CA ASP A 375 7.81 3.59 2.77
C ASP A 375 7.71 3.95 1.29
N SER A 376 6.50 3.95 0.71
CA SER A 376 6.30 4.31 -0.70
C SER A 376 6.82 5.72 -1.02
N ASN A 377 6.50 6.70 -0.17
CA ASN A 377 6.97 8.09 -0.27
C ASN A 377 6.86 8.70 -1.69
N GLY A 378 5.77 8.36 -2.40
CA GLY A 378 5.47 8.77 -3.77
C GLY A 378 6.32 8.11 -4.87
N ARG A 379 7.19 7.14 -4.53
CA ARG A 379 7.94 6.32 -5.49
C ARG A 379 7.08 5.22 -6.10
N GLN A 380 6.18 4.65 -5.29
CA GLN A 380 5.30 3.56 -5.70
C GLN A 380 3.87 4.11 -5.95
N ASN A 381 3.15 3.52 -6.89
CA ASN A 381 1.72 3.79 -7.07
C ASN A 381 0.91 3.07 -5.99
N LEU A 382 0.16 3.82 -5.17
CA LEU A 382 -0.75 3.27 -4.14
C LEU A 382 -2.23 3.31 -4.56
N SER A 383 -2.55 3.82 -5.76
CA SER A 383 -3.90 3.80 -6.29
C SER A 383 -4.23 2.43 -6.90
N ARG A 384 -5.10 1.67 -6.23
CA ARG A 384 -5.38 0.26 -6.54
C ARG A 384 -6.80 -0.19 -6.17
N VAL A 385 -7.28 -1.22 -6.84
CA VAL A 385 -8.58 -1.87 -6.62
C VAL A 385 -8.35 -3.28 -6.08
N GLY A 386 -9.06 -3.64 -5.01
CA GLY A 386 -8.87 -4.90 -4.30
C GLY A 386 -7.50 -5.02 -3.62
N GLY A 387 -7.19 -6.22 -3.16
CA GLY A 387 -5.95 -6.51 -2.44
C GLY A 387 -5.90 -5.90 -1.03
N PRO A 388 -4.79 -6.08 -0.30
CA PRO A 388 -4.61 -5.44 1.00
C PRO A 388 -4.54 -3.91 0.84
N PRO A 389 -5.09 -3.11 1.76
CA PRO A 389 -4.88 -1.66 1.81
C PRO A 389 -3.50 -1.29 2.38
N SER A 390 -2.99 -0.11 2.00
CA SER A 390 -1.81 0.52 2.58
C SER A 390 -2.29 1.65 3.46
N TRP A 391 -2.53 1.35 4.74
CA TRP A 391 -3.08 2.30 5.70
C TRP A 391 -2.08 3.44 5.95
N VAL A 392 -2.63 4.65 6.09
CA VAL A 392 -1.85 5.84 6.48
C VAL A 392 -1.76 5.92 8.00
N GLN A 393 -2.85 5.54 8.66
CA GLN A 393 -2.97 5.41 10.10
C GLN A 393 -3.22 3.94 10.44
N SER A 394 -4.22 3.64 11.25
CA SER A 394 -4.64 2.28 11.60
C SER A 394 -5.72 1.74 10.65
N ALA A 395 -5.85 0.42 10.60
CA ALA A 395 -6.87 -0.24 9.80
C ALA A 395 -8.29 0.13 10.25
N GLY A 396 -9.09 0.65 9.32
CA GLY A 396 -10.47 1.06 9.57
C GLY A 396 -11.42 0.45 8.53
N TYR A 397 -12.23 -0.52 8.95
CA TYR A 397 -13.27 -1.14 8.14
C TYR A 397 -14.64 -0.77 8.73
N PRO A 398 -15.42 0.08 8.05
CA PRO A 398 -16.71 0.50 8.58
C PRO A 398 -17.69 -0.68 8.65
N ALA A 399 -18.61 -0.62 9.63
CA ALA A 399 -19.82 -1.45 9.60
C ALA A 399 -20.76 -0.94 8.51
N CYS A 400 -21.43 -1.86 7.82
CA CYS A 400 -22.49 -1.50 6.90
C CYS A 400 -23.69 -0.95 7.70
N PRO A 401 -24.26 0.21 7.34
CA PRO A 401 -25.39 0.80 8.06
C PRO A 401 -26.67 -0.03 7.97
N ASP A 402 -26.76 -0.99 7.05
CA ASP A 402 -27.96 -1.82 6.84
C ASP A 402 -27.89 -3.17 7.57
N CYS A 403 -26.71 -3.78 7.71
CA CYS A 403 -26.56 -5.12 8.33
C CYS A 403 -25.54 -5.20 9.47
N ASP A 404 -24.88 -4.09 9.80
CA ASP A 404 -23.86 -3.95 10.85
C ASP A 404 -22.58 -4.79 10.64
N GLN A 405 -22.51 -5.59 9.58
CA GLN A 405 -21.31 -6.36 9.25
C GLN A 405 -20.18 -5.45 8.78
N ARG A 406 -18.94 -5.77 9.19
CA ARG A 406 -17.73 -5.13 8.70
C ARG A 406 -17.59 -5.32 7.19
N MET A 407 -17.50 -4.20 6.48
CA MET A 407 -17.44 -4.14 5.02
C MET A 407 -16.06 -4.54 4.50
N SER A 408 -16.03 -5.19 3.34
CA SER A 408 -14.76 -5.57 2.70
C SER A 408 -14.16 -4.38 1.97
N PHE A 409 -12.84 -4.24 2.01
CA PHE A 409 -12.11 -3.24 1.25
C PHE A 409 -12.28 -3.49 -0.26
N ALA A 410 -12.51 -2.41 -1.01
CA ALA A 410 -12.77 -2.45 -2.44
C ALA A 410 -11.72 -1.68 -3.25
N MET A 411 -11.27 -0.52 -2.78
CA MET A 411 -10.35 0.33 -3.53
C MET A 411 -9.65 1.33 -2.62
N GLN A 412 -8.41 1.67 -2.97
CA GLN A 412 -7.65 2.77 -2.41
C GLN A 412 -7.23 3.73 -3.52
N LEU A 413 -7.33 5.04 -3.24
CA LEU A 413 -6.80 6.09 -4.09
C LEU A 413 -5.82 6.93 -3.28
N ASP A 414 -4.62 7.09 -3.82
CA ASP A 414 -3.60 7.98 -3.26
C ASP A 414 -3.98 9.45 -3.51
N SER A 415 -3.24 10.37 -2.90
CA SER A 415 -3.31 11.80 -3.19
C SER A 415 -2.63 12.14 -4.54
N ASP A 416 -2.51 13.44 -4.86
CA ASP A 416 -2.00 13.96 -6.14
C ASP A 416 -2.84 13.51 -7.35
N LEU A 417 -4.17 13.36 -7.17
CA LEU A 417 -5.06 12.96 -8.25
C LEU A 417 -5.50 14.18 -9.08
N PRO A 418 -5.43 14.12 -10.42
CA PRO A 418 -5.76 15.28 -11.25
C PRO A 418 -7.25 15.62 -11.16
N GLN A 419 -7.59 16.90 -11.00
CA GLN A 419 -8.95 17.44 -11.06
C GLN A 419 -9.26 18.02 -12.44
N ALA A 420 -10.56 18.16 -12.74
CA ALA A 420 -11.07 18.63 -14.03
C ALA A 420 -10.71 20.09 -14.35
N ASP A 421 -10.49 20.91 -13.33
CA ASP A 421 -10.07 22.31 -13.44
C ASP A 421 -8.56 22.48 -13.65
N GLY A 422 -7.80 21.39 -13.66
CA GLY A 422 -6.34 21.38 -13.78
C GLY A 422 -5.58 21.44 -12.46
N GLY A 423 -6.28 21.48 -11.31
CA GLY A 423 -5.71 21.30 -9.98
C GLY A 423 -5.44 19.84 -9.64
N ASP A 424 -4.89 19.60 -8.44
CA ASP A 424 -4.63 18.26 -7.91
C ASP A 424 -5.40 18.07 -6.60
N TRP A 425 -6.02 16.91 -6.43
CA TRP A 425 -6.76 16.53 -5.24
C TRP A 425 -5.86 15.84 -4.23
N MET A 426 -5.96 16.30 -2.98
CA MET A 426 -5.26 15.75 -1.82
C MET A 426 -6.27 15.20 -0.81
N TRP A 427 -6.01 14.00 -0.29
CA TRP A 427 -6.76 13.48 0.85
C TRP A 427 -6.16 14.05 2.14
N GLY A 428 -6.75 15.12 2.65
CA GLY A 428 -6.18 15.87 3.78
C GLY A 428 -4.81 16.45 3.43
N SER A 429 -3.79 16.12 4.22
CA SER A 429 -2.40 16.56 4.06
C SER A 429 -1.53 15.69 3.13
N GLY A 430 -2.15 14.82 2.32
CA GLY A 430 -1.44 13.90 1.40
C GLY A 430 -1.59 12.43 1.74
N GLY A 431 -2.73 12.04 2.31
CA GLY A 431 -3.03 10.66 2.65
C GLY A 431 -3.74 9.88 1.53
N CYS A 432 -4.65 8.99 1.90
CA CYS A 432 -5.35 8.09 0.97
C CYS A 432 -6.85 8.01 1.28
N ASN A 433 -7.65 7.85 0.23
CA ASN A 433 -9.04 7.40 0.31
C ASN A 433 -9.13 5.88 0.32
N TYR A 434 -10.05 5.36 1.11
CA TYR A 434 -10.41 3.96 1.17
C TYR A 434 -11.90 3.81 0.91
N SER A 435 -12.22 2.92 -0.02
CA SER A 435 -13.58 2.55 -0.40
C SER A 435 -13.85 1.12 0.01
N PHE A 436 -15.03 0.88 0.56
CA PHE A 436 -15.47 -0.43 1.06
C PHE A 436 -16.78 -0.83 0.41
N TRP A 437 -17.07 -2.13 0.42
CA TRP A 437 -18.24 -2.71 -0.20
C TRP A 437 -18.90 -3.77 0.71
N CYS A 438 -20.22 -3.67 0.83
CA CYS A 438 -21.07 -4.73 1.38
C CYS A 438 -21.84 -5.37 0.22
N GLY A 439 -21.44 -6.58 -0.19
CA GLY A 439 -22.10 -7.33 -1.26
C GLY A 439 -23.56 -7.67 -0.94
N HIS A 440 -23.86 -7.96 0.33
CA HIS A 440 -25.21 -8.29 0.78
C HIS A 440 -26.20 -7.12 0.63
N CYS A 441 -25.83 -5.93 1.14
CA CYS A 441 -26.72 -4.77 1.15
C CYS A 441 -26.56 -3.86 -0.08
N ARG A 442 -25.56 -4.10 -0.93
CA ARG A 442 -25.16 -3.22 -2.03
C ARG A 442 -24.88 -1.78 -1.57
N VAL A 443 -24.11 -1.68 -0.50
CA VAL A 443 -23.71 -0.39 0.10
C VAL A 443 -22.20 -0.22 -0.05
N SER A 444 -21.77 0.97 -0.48
CA SER A 444 -20.39 1.40 -0.38
C SER A 444 -20.19 2.35 0.80
N ALA A 445 -18.96 2.38 1.31
CA ALA A 445 -18.53 3.35 2.31
C ALA A 445 -17.20 3.97 1.87
N HIS A 446 -16.99 5.25 2.17
CA HIS A 446 -15.78 5.97 1.80
C HIS A 446 -15.28 6.80 2.98
N LEU A 447 -14.01 6.63 3.32
CA LEU A 447 -13.29 7.47 4.28
C LEU A 447 -11.91 7.78 3.72
N TRP A 448 -11.24 8.76 4.31
CA TRP A 448 -9.82 8.99 4.04
C TRP A 448 -9.05 9.10 5.35
N GLN A 449 -7.74 8.87 5.27
CA GLN A 449 -6.80 9.07 6.38
C GLN A 449 -5.65 9.92 5.86
N CYS A 450 -5.11 10.80 6.70
CA CYS A 450 -3.90 11.59 6.43
C CYS A 450 -3.04 11.73 7.70
N THR A 451 -1.86 12.33 7.56
CA THR A 451 -0.95 12.64 8.69
C THR A 451 -1.21 13.99 9.33
#